data_AF-A0A1Q6THE6-F1
#
_entry.id   AF-A0A1Q6THE6-F1
#
_cell.length_a   1.000
_cell.length_b   1.000
_cell.length_c   1.000
_cell.angle_alpha   90.00
_cell.angle_beta   90.00
_cell.angle_gamma   90.00
#
_symmetry.space_group_name_H-M   'P 1'
#
loop_
_entity.id
_entity.type
_entity.pdbx_description
1 polymer ?
#
loop_
_entity_poly.entity_id
_entity_poly.type
_entity_poly.pdbx_seq_one_letter_code
_entity_poly.pdbx_strand_id
1 'polypeptide(L)'
;MEDELHYMHKQMTQVPLGGEVLSPQVERNISSEVISYLRKMQVSYLNSIYDPRFLDMWKEIKVEDGESLYDYVGNHLGYRLEVKRMVWKKRQLMFVVVNTGFAPLYDRCKARIIAKGTDGDVAYMDIGMDFGNMLPDEQRDVVMDFSCLVKDSAYELYLETRRRKDNARICFVGQQKDRELYLGRLDAV
;
A
#
# COMPACT_ATOMS: atom_id res chain seq x y z
N MET A 1 -20.26 12.15 -17.93
CA MET A 1 -19.14 11.97 -16.96
C MET A 1 -19.50 10.98 -15.86
N GLU A 2 -20.58 11.15 -15.08
CA GLU A 2 -20.94 10.18 -14.03
C GLU A 2 -21.25 8.77 -14.57
N ASP A 3 -21.97 8.67 -15.69
CA ASP A 3 -22.27 7.38 -16.33
C ASP A 3 -21.02 6.66 -16.87
N GLU A 4 -20.05 7.41 -17.38
CA GLU A 4 -18.75 6.86 -17.82
C GLU A 4 -17.92 6.40 -16.63
N LEU A 5 -17.82 7.20 -15.56
CA LEU A 5 -17.12 6.83 -14.33
C LEU A 5 -17.73 5.57 -13.69
N HIS A 6 -19.06 5.46 -13.69
CA HIS A 6 -19.75 4.27 -13.16
C HIS A 6 -19.47 3.02 -14.00
N TYR A 7 -19.49 3.15 -15.33
CA TYR A 7 -19.13 2.07 -16.24
C TYR A 7 -17.65 1.64 -16.07
N MET A 8 -16.75 2.63 -15.96
CA MET A 8 -15.34 2.43 -15.67
C MET A 8 -15.13 1.68 -14.35
N HIS A 9 -15.74 2.12 -13.25
CA HIS A 9 -15.64 1.44 -11.95
C HIS A 9 -16.11 -0.01 -11.98
N LYS A 10 -17.15 -0.32 -12.78
CA LYS A 10 -17.67 -1.68 -12.92
C LYS A 10 -16.72 -2.61 -13.69
N GLN A 11 -15.97 -2.08 -14.66
CA GLN A 11 -15.09 -2.88 -15.54
C GLN A 11 -13.61 -2.85 -15.12
N MET A 12 -13.17 -1.83 -14.39
CA MET A 12 -11.74 -1.55 -14.16
C MET A 12 -11.20 -2.03 -12.83
N THR A 13 -11.96 -2.83 -12.08
CA THR A 13 -11.47 -3.52 -10.87
C THR A 13 -10.43 -4.61 -11.16
N GLN A 14 -10.03 -4.81 -12.41
CA GLN A 14 -9.08 -5.86 -12.82
C GLN A 14 -7.91 -5.39 -13.69
N VAL A 15 -7.81 -4.10 -14.05
CA VAL A 15 -6.77 -3.59 -14.96
C VAL A 15 -6.22 -2.25 -14.46
N PRO A 16 -4.88 -2.04 -14.45
CA PRO A 16 -4.29 -0.75 -14.11
C PRO A 16 -4.76 0.36 -15.07
N LEU A 17 -5.16 1.50 -14.50
CA LEU A 17 -5.57 2.67 -15.27
C LEU A 17 -4.47 3.71 -15.36
N GLY A 18 -4.16 4.11 -16.59
CA GLY A 18 -3.29 5.24 -16.88
C GLY A 18 -4.09 6.52 -17.02
N GLY A 19 -3.46 7.64 -16.66
CA GLY A 19 -3.98 8.97 -16.97
C GLY A 19 -2.89 9.89 -17.52
N GLU A 20 -3.32 11.04 -18.01
CA GLU A 20 -2.46 12.15 -18.39
C GLU A 20 -2.71 13.32 -17.46
N VAL A 21 -1.67 14.12 -17.19
CA VAL A 21 -1.82 15.36 -16.43
C VAL A 21 -2.47 16.39 -17.34
N LEU A 22 -3.73 16.74 -17.07
CA LEU A 22 -4.48 17.74 -17.83
C LEU A 22 -4.66 19.03 -17.02
N SER A 23 -4.76 20.16 -17.73
CA SER A 23 -4.98 21.48 -17.14
C SER A 23 -6.23 21.48 -16.25
N PRO A 24 -6.15 21.91 -14.97
CA PRO A 24 -7.36 22.22 -14.23
C PRO A 24 -8.01 23.45 -14.87
N GLN A 25 -9.29 23.34 -15.24
CA GLN A 25 -10.16 24.49 -15.47
C GLN A 25 -10.81 24.85 -14.13
N VAL A 26 -10.01 25.13 -13.08
CA VAL A 26 -10.61 25.34 -11.75
C VAL A 26 -9.95 26.45 -10.95
N GLU A 27 -10.79 27.35 -10.45
CA GLU A 27 -10.46 28.45 -9.57
C GLU A 27 -10.61 28.00 -8.10
N ARG A 28 -9.48 27.91 -7.39
CA ARG A 28 -9.28 27.63 -5.93
C ARG A 28 -9.38 26.16 -5.49
N ASN A 29 -8.51 25.79 -4.53
CA ASN A 29 -8.31 24.44 -3.95
C ASN A 29 -7.86 23.32 -4.92
N ILE A 30 -6.93 23.68 -5.82
CA ILE A 30 -6.37 22.79 -6.85
C ILE A 30 -5.90 21.43 -6.29
N SER A 31 -5.29 21.38 -5.10
CA SER A 31 -4.74 20.13 -4.55
C SER A 31 -5.81 19.10 -4.18
N SER A 32 -6.83 19.47 -3.42
CA SER A 32 -7.86 18.53 -2.95
C SER A 32 -8.73 18.02 -4.10
N GLU A 33 -9.02 18.87 -5.09
CA GLU A 33 -9.77 18.50 -6.28
C GLU A 33 -9.00 17.53 -7.18
N VAL A 34 -7.70 17.81 -7.43
CA VAL A 34 -6.82 16.91 -8.19
C VAL A 34 -6.74 15.55 -7.50
N ILE A 35 -6.50 15.53 -6.18
CA ILE A 35 -6.41 14.27 -5.41
C ILE A 35 -7.73 13.49 -5.48
N SER A 36 -8.85 14.18 -5.25
CA SER A 36 -10.19 13.58 -5.31
C SER A 36 -10.48 13.00 -6.70
N TYR A 37 -10.12 13.72 -7.75
CA TYR A 37 -10.30 13.28 -9.13
C TYR A 37 -9.44 12.06 -9.47
N LEU A 38 -8.14 12.07 -9.16
CA LEU A 38 -7.22 10.95 -9.41
C LEU A 38 -7.63 9.69 -8.64
N ARG A 39 -8.08 9.86 -7.39
CA ARG A 39 -8.62 8.77 -6.56
C ARG A 39 -9.91 8.21 -7.14
N LYS A 40 -10.86 9.06 -7.55
CA LYS A 40 -12.08 8.62 -8.23
C LYS A 40 -11.77 7.87 -9.52
N MET A 41 -10.76 8.29 -10.28
CA MET A 41 -10.36 7.59 -11.50
C MET A 41 -9.56 6.31 -11.25
N GLN A 42 -9.16 6.01 -10.01
CA GLN A 42 -8.34 4.86 -9.65
C GLN A 42 -7.02 4.77 -10.43
N VAL A 43 -6.36 5.92 -10.61
CA VAL A 43 -5.17 6.04 -11.45
C VAL A 43 -4.01 5.26 -10.85
N SER A 44 -3.42 4.38 -11.66
CA SER A 44 -2.26 3.56 -11.33
C SER A 44 -0.93 4.18 -11.73
N TYR A 45 -0.92 4.98 -12.79
CA TYR A 45 0.26 5.73 -13.25
C TYR A 45 -0.18 6.98 -14.02
N LEU A 46 0.68 8.00 -14.02
CA LEU A 46 0.52 9.19 -14.83
C LEU A 46 1.71 9.33 -15.78
N ASN A 47 1.45 9.67 -17.03
CA ASN A 47 2.51 10.04 -17.96
C ASN A 47 3.02 11.45 -17.64
N SER A 48 4.26 11.56 -17.19
CA SER A 48 4.90 12.81 -16.77
C SER A 48 5.57 13.60 -17.90
N ILE A 49 5.62 13.06 -19.12
CA ILE A 49 6.38 13.64 -20.24
C ILE A 49 5.61 14.77 -20.95
N TYR A 50 4.27 14.78 -20.84
CA TYR A 50 3.44 15.54 -21.77
C TYR A 50 3.42 17.07 -21.53
N ASP A 51 3.60 17.53 -20.29
CA ASP A 51 3.75 18.97 -20.02
C ASP A 51 4.46 19.24 -18.67
N PRO A 52 5.78 19.53 -18.68
CA PRO A 52 6.56 19.73 -17.45
C PRO A 52 6.10 20.94 -16.63
N ARG A 53 5.42 21.92 -17.23
CA ARG A 53 4.98 23.13 -16.53
C ARG A 53 3.95 22.83 -15.44
N PHE A 54 3.09 21.82 -15.65
CA PHE A 54 2.11 21.40 -14.65
C PHE A 54 2.76 20.64 -13.50
N LEU A 55 3.79 19.83 -13.77
CA LEU A 55 4.54 19.15 -12.72
C LEU A 55 5.30 20.15 -11.85
N ASP A 56 5.90 21.18 -12.46
CA ASP A 56 6.54 22.26 -11.73
C ASP A 56 5.54 23.05 -10.88
N MET A 57 4.35 23.34 -11.41
CA MET A 57 3.26 23.90 -10.62
C MET A 57 2.86 23.00 -9.44
N TRP A 58 2.75 21.69 -9.64
CA TRP A 58 2.39 20.74 -8.57
C TRP A 58 3.45 20.64 -7.47
N LYS A 59 4.73 20.92 -7.77
CA LYS A 59 5.79 20.98 -6.75
C LYS A 59 5.62 22.18 -5.81
N GLU A 60 5.08 23.29 -6.32
CA GLU A 60 4.85 24.51 -5.54
C GLU A 60 3.55 24.48 -4.74
N ILE A 61 2.55 23.70 -5.19
CA ILE A 61 1.28 23.54 -4.47
C ILE A 61 1.49 22.63 -3.25
N LYS A 62 1.04 23.09 -2.08
CA LYS A 62 1.08 22.31 -0.83
C LYS A 62 -0.25 21.61 -0.56
N VAL A 63 -0.17 20.35 -0.15
CA VAL A 63 -1.30 19.65 0.48
C VAL A 63 -1.36 20.01 1.98
N GLU A 64 -2.42 19.57 2.66
CA GLU A 64 -2.68 19.90 4.07
C GLU A 64 -1.50 19.55 5.00
N ASP A 65 -0.82 18.42 4.73
CA ASP A 65 0.33 17.95 5.50
C ASP A 65 1.67 18.64 5.13
N GLY A 66 1.66 19.64 4.24
CA GLY A 66 2.84 20.40 3.83
C GLY A 66 3.73 19.73 2.76
N GLU A 67 3.40 18.50 2.35
CA GLU A 67 3.99 17.84 1.16
C GLU A 67 3.59 18.60 -0.13
N SER A 68 4.41 18.51 -1.18
CA SER A 68 3.99 19.03 -2.49
C SER A 68 2.87 18.17 -3.08
N LEU A 69 1.99 18.74 -3.90
CA LEU A 69 0.97 17.98 -4.63
C LEU A 69 1.62 16.92 -5.54
N TYR A 70 2.78 17.25 -6.13
CA TYR A 70 3.56 16.34 -6.95
C TYR A 70 3.99 15.09 -6.17
N ASP A 71 4.62 15.27 -5.01
CA ASP A 71 5.11 14.16 -4.19
C ASP A 71 3.93 13.36 -3.62
N TYR A 72 2.88 14.04 -3.15
CA TYR A 72 1.67 13.39 -2.66
C TYR A 72 1.07 12.49 -3.73
N VAL A 73 0.84 13.00 -4.95
CA VAL A 73 0.29 12.19 -6.04
C VAL A 73 1.22 11.02 -6.35
N GLY A 74 2.52 11.25 -6.53
CA GLY A 74 3.49 10.19 -6.81
C GLY A 74 3.50 9.08 -5.75
N ASN A 75 3.40 9.47 -4.49
CA ASN A 75 3.35 8.57 -3.34
C ASN A 75 2.05 7.78 -3.26
N HIS A 76 0.96 8.20 -3.93
CA HIS A 76 -0.35 7.58 -3.86
C HIS A 76 -0.84 6.94 -5.19
N LEU A 77 -0.11 7.07 -6.31
CA LEU A 77 -0.49 6.41 -7.59
C LEU A 77 -0.58 4.89 -7.48
N GLY A 78 -1.62 4.26 -8.01
CA GLY A 78 -1.80 2.81 -7.91
C GLY A 78 -2.20 2.38 -6.51
N TYR A 79 -1.96 1.11 -6.16
CA TYR A 79 -2.12 0.66 -4.78
C TYR A 79 -0.89 1.05 -3.94
N ARG A 80 -1.10 1.30 -2.65
CA ARG A 80 -0.06 1.55 -1.65
C ARG A 80 -0.44 0.88 -0.35
N LEU A 81 0.10 -0.31 -0.11
CA LEU A 81 -0.15 -1.01 1.14
C LEU A 81 0.70 -0.43 2.26
N GLU A 82 0.09 -0.06 3.36
CA GLU A 82 0.76 0.47 4.55
C GLU A 82 0.32 -0.34 5.78
N VAL A 83 1.28 -0.65 6.66
CA VAL A 83 1.00 -1.27 7.96
C VAL A 83 0.82 -0.17 9.00
N LYS A 84 -0.32 -0.17 9.68
CA LYS A 84 -0.67 0.78 10.75
C LYS A 84 -1.11 0.07 12.03
N ARG A 85 -1.13 0.84 13.12
CA ARG A 85 -1.73 0.44 14.42
C ARG A 85 -1.24 -0.92 14.93
N MET A 86 0.08 -1.06 14.98
CA MET A 86 0.70 -2.28 15.47
C MET A 86 0.63 -2.37 16.99
N VAL A 87 0.08 -3.47 17.52
CA VAL A 87 -0.15 -3.69 18.95
C VAL A 87 0.28 -5.09 19.33
N TRP A 88 1.11 -5.18 20.37
CA TRP A 88 1.52 -6.44 20.98
C TRP A 88 0.61 -6.83 22.15
N LYS A 89 0.22 -8.10 22.21
CA LYS A 89 -0.48 -8.68 23.35
C LYS A 89 0.08 -10.07 23.64
N LYS A 90 0.93 -10.18 24.66
CA LYS A 90 1.70 -11.42 24.93
C LYS A 90 2.46 -11.84 23.66
N ARG A 91 2.24 -13.05 23.17
CA ARG A 91 2.84 -13.59 21.93
C ARG A 91 1.95 -13.38 20.70
N GLN A 92 1.06 -12.40 20.72
CA GLN A 92 0.23 -12.02 19.57
C GLN A 92 0.61 -10.63 19.06
N LEU A 93 0.69 -10.49 17.74
CA LEU A 93 0.85 -9.21 17.05
C LEU A 93 -0.41 -8.91 16.26
N MET A 94 -1.00 -7.76 16.53
CA MET A 94 -2.14 -7.22 15.79
C MET A 94 -1.68 -6.00 15.01
N PHE A 95 -2.09 -5.88 13.76
CA PHE A 95 -1.81 -4.70 12.94
C PHE A 95 -2.88 -4.57 11.86
N VAL A 96 -2.91 -3.41 11.21
CA VAL A 96 -3.87 -3.14 10.14
C VAL A 96 -3.13 -2.87 8.85
N VAL A 97 -3.52 -3.56 7.78
CA VAL A 97 -3.08 -3.23 6.43
C VAL A 97 -4.10 -2.29 5.80
N VAL A 98 -3.63 -1.16 5.28
CA VAL A 98 -4.45 -0.15 4.62
C VAL A 98 -3.93 0.05 3.20
N ASN A 99 -4.82 0.11 2.21
CA ASN A 99 -4.43 0.59 0.89
C ASN A 99 -4.62 2.11 0.84
N THR A 100 -3.54 2.88 1.01
CA THR A 100 -3.60 4.35 0.97
C THR A 100 -3.60 4.90 -0.46
N GLY A 101 -3.28 4.07 -1.45
CA GLY A 101 -3.16 4.46 -2.85
C GLY A 101 -4.49 4.77 -3.52
N PHE A 102 -4.42 5.35 -4.71
CA PHE A 102 -5.58 5.73 -5.51
C PHE A 102 -6.26 4.55 -6.20
N ALA A 103 -5.56 3.43 -6.42
CA ALA A 103 -6.10 2.28 -7.16
C ALA A 103 -6.23 1.02 -6.28
N PRO A 104 -7.12 0.09 -6.63
CA PRO A 104 -7.20 -1.22 -5.98
C PRO A 104 -5.93 -2.05 -6.13
N LEU A 105 -5.68 -2.96 -5.18
CA LEU A 105 -4.74 -4.05 -5.40
C LEU A 105 -5.38 -5.12 -6.31
N TYR A 106 -5.22 -4.98 -7.62
CA TYR A 106 -5.89 -5.85 -8.61
C TYR A 106 -5.56 -7.35 -8.48
N ASP A 107 -4.35 -7.66 -8.01
CA ASP A 107 -3.83 -9.01 -8.02
C ASP A 107 -4.04 -9.73 -6.69
N ARG A 108 -4.48 -10.99 -6.76
CA ARG A 108 -4.50 -11.90 -5.61
C ARG A 108 -3.09 -12.14 -5.11
N CYS A 109 -2.93 -12.20 -3.79
CA CYS A 109 -1.62 -12.38 -3.16
C CYS A 109 -1.63 -13.45 -2.06
N LYS A 110 -0.42 -13.83 -1.66
CA LYS A 110 -0.16 -14.62 -0.45
C LYS A 110 0.70 -13.75 0.45
N ALA A 111 0.33 -13.68 1.72
CA ALA A 111 1.07 -12.92 2.71
C ALA A 111 1.51 -13.84 3.84
N ARG A 112 2.73 -13.66 4.31
CA ARG A 112 3.32 -14.47 5.38
C ARG A 112 4.20 -13.63 6.29
N ILE A 113 4.30 -14.07 7.54
CA ILE A 113 5.34 -13.64 8.47
C ILE A 113 6.52 -14.58 8.38
N ILE A 114 7.71 -14.00 8.34
CA ILE A 114 9.00 -14.69 8.43
C ILE A 114 9.59 -14.32 9.79
N ALA A 115 9.72 -15.30 10.67
CA ALA A 115 10.35 -15.13 11.98
C ALA A 115 11.77 -15.67 11.92
N LYS A 116 12.76 -14.79 12.10
CA LYS A 116 14.20 -15.12 12.09
C LYS A 116 14.70 -15.12 13.54
N GLY A 117 14.99 -16.30 14.06
CA GLY A 117 15.47 -16.52 15.42
C GLY A 117 16.94 -16.16 15.57
N THR A 118 17.36 -15.79 16.79
CA THR A 118 18.77 -15.50 17.11
C THR A 118 19.69 -16.70 16.93
N ASP A 119 19.13 -17.91 17.04
CA ASP A 119 19.88 -19.17 16.98
C ASP A 119 20.03 -19.69 15.54
N GLY A 120 19.57 -18.91 14.55
CA GLY A 120 19.59 -19.25 13.12
C GLY A 120 18.30 -19.90 12.61
N ASP A 121 17.36 -20.21 13.50
CA ASP A 121 16.06 -20.78 13.13
C ASP A 121 15.22 -19.81 12.30
N VAL A 122 14.56 -20.31 11.26
CA VAL A 122 13.64 -19.51 10.45
C VAL A 122 12.29 -20.22 10.35
N ALA A 123 11.24 -19.54 10.80
CA ALA A 123 9.86 -20.02 10.68
C ALA A 123 9.05 -19.15 9.71
N TYR A 124 8.15 -19.80 8.97
CA TYR A 124 7.23 -19.16 8.03
C TYR A 124 5.80 -19.38 8.49
N MET A 125 5.02 -18.31 8.58
CA MET A 125 3.66 -18.35 9.10
C MET A 125 2.72 -17.65 8.13
N ASP A 126 1.75 -18.37 7.58
CA ASP A 126 0.76 -17.80 6.68
C ASP A 126 -0.17 -16.84 7.46
N ILE A 127 -0.46 -15.68 6.89
CA ILE A 127 -1.41 -14.73 7.48
C ILE A 127 -2.85 -15.22 7.33
N GLY A 128 -3.11 -16.20 6.45
CA GLY A 128 -4.43 -16.76 6.20
C GLY A 128 -5.37 -15.79 5.47
N MET A 129 -4.87 -14.63 5.05
CA MET A 129 -5.62 -13.57 4.39
C MET A 129 -4.98 -13.20 3.05
N ASP A 130 -5.82 -13.03 2.04
CA ASP A 130 -5.44 -12.45 0.76
C ASP A 130 -5.70 -10.94 0.83
N PHE A 131 -4.72 -10.09 0.49
CA PHE A 131 -4.91 -8.63 0.39
C PHE A 131 -5.38 -8.18 -1.01
N GLY A 132 -5.54 -9.12 -1.95
CA GLY A 132 -6.07 -8.84 -3.26
C GLY A 132 -7.45 -8.20 -3.20
N ASN A 133 -7.73 -7.38 -4.20
CA ASN A 133 -8.89 -6.52 -4.38
C ASN A 133 -9.11 -5.47 -3.27
N MET A 134 -8.11 -5.19 -2.43
CA MET A 134 -8.21 -4.09 -1.47
C MET A 134 -8.43 -2.77 -2.22
N LEU A 135 -9.60 -2.17 -2.04
CA LEU A 135 -9.95 -0.86 -2.60
C LEU A 135 -9.15 0.26 -1.92
N PRO A 136 -9.06 1.46 -2.53
CA PRO A 136 -8.54 2.64 -1.86
C PRO A 136 -9.23 2.85 -0.50
N ASP A 137 -8.43 3.15 0.52
CA ASP A 137 -8.81 3.36 1.92
C ASP A 137 -9.40 2.14 2.64
N GLU A 138 -9.49 0.98 1.97
CA GLU A 138 -9.89 -0.28 2.59
C GLU A 138 -8.84 -0.72 3.62
N GLN A 139 -9.34 -1.23 4.75
CA GLN A 139 -8.54 -1.66 5.87
C GLN A 139 -8.83 -3.14 6.15
N ARG A 140 -7.78 -3.90 6.43
CA ARG A 140 -7.91 -5.30 6.86
C ARG A 140 -7.07 -5.52 8.13
N ASP A 141 -7.73 -5.98 9.17
CA ASP A 141 -7.09 -6.29 10.44
C ASP A 141 -6.41 -7.66 10.38
N VAL A 142 -5.16 -7.72 10.81
CA VAL A 142 -4.35 -8.94 10.86
C VAL A 142 -4.02 -9.26 12.30
N VAL A 143 -4.19 -10.53 12.66
CA VAL A 143 -3.84 -11.05 13.98
C VAL A 143 -2.96 -12.29 13.80
N MET A 144 -1.75 -12.23 14.34
CA MET A 144 -0.78 -13.33 14.30
C MET A 144 -0.52 -13.84 15.71
N ASP A 145 -0.53 -15.16 15.88
CA ASP A 145 -0.19 -15.84 17.13
C ASP A 145 1.12 -16.60 16.98
N PHE A 146 2.11 -16.27 17.82
CA PHE A 146 3.45 -16.85 17.82
C PHE A 146 3.68 -17.90 18.90
N SER A 147 2.61 -18.46 19.46
CA SER A 147 2.70 -19.50 20.51
C SER A 147 3.37 -20.79 20.03
N CYS A 148 3.43 -21.04 18.71
CA CYS A 148 4.13 -22.18 18.13
C CYS A 148 5.65 -22.01 18.03
N LEU A 149 6.18 -20.79 18.16
CA LEU A 149 7.63 -20.54 18.14
C LEU A 149 8.25 -20.93 19.49
N VAL A 150 9.53 -21.29 19.48
CA VAL A 150 10.29 -21.65 20.69
C VAL A 150 10.28 -20.45 21.66
N LYS A 151 10.10 -20.71 22.94
CA LYS A 151 9.98 -19.63 23.95
C LYS A 151 11.32 -19.06 24.37
N ASP A 152 12.36 -19.88 24.38
CA ASP A 152 13.71 -19.48 24.82
C ASP A 152 14.51 -18.73 23.74
N SER A 153 13.94 -18.55 22.55
CA SER A 153 14.56 -17.85 21.43
C SER A 153 13.85 -16.54 21.12
N ALA A 154 14.62 -15.49 20.79
CA ALA A 154 14.08 -14.22 20.32
C ALA A 154 14.01 -14.22 18.80
N TYR A 155 12.97 -13.59 18.23
CA TYR A 155 12.72 -13.57 16.80
C TYR A 155 12.55 -12.15 16.26
N GLU A 156 13.23 -11.85 15.15
CA GLU A 156 12.88 -10.71 14.30
C GLU A 156 11.78 -11.12 13.33
N LEU A 157 10.72 -10.32 13.25
CA LEU A 157 9.56 -10.60 12.45
C LEU A 157 9.53 -9.72 11.21
N TYR A 158 9.26 -10.35 10.07
CA TYR A 158 9.17 -9.68 8.79
C TYR A 158 7.90 -10.08 8.03
N LEU A 159 7.28 -9.12 7.36
CA LEU A 159 6.16 -9.33 6.46
C LEU A 159 6.66 -9.46 5.01
N GLU A 160 6.20 -10.52 4.35
CA GLU A 160 6.35 -10.69 2.91
C GLU A 160 5.00 -10.94 2.25
N THR A 161 4.74 -10.19 1.18
CA THR A 161 3.59 -10.41 0.31
C THR A 161 4.07 -10.71 -1.11
N ARG A 162 3.52 -11.76 -1.73
CA ARG A 162 3.80 -12.14 -3.11
C ARG A 162 2.53 -12.34 -3.90
N ARG A 163 2.54 -11.83 -5.12
CA ARG A 163 1.46 -12.00 -6.09
C ARG A 163 1.35 -13.46 -6.52
N ARG A 164 0.13 -13.99 -6.62
CA ARG A 164 -0.09 -15.41 -6.94
C ARG A 164 0.28 -15.78 -8.36
N LYS A 165 0.03 -14.90 -9.34
CA LYS A 165 0.14 -15.25 -10.77
C LYS A 165 1.59 -15.46 -11.25
N ASP A 166 2.55 -14.75 -10.67
CA ASP A 166 3.95 -14.75 -11.12
C ASP A 166 4.97 -14.67 -9.97
N ASN A 167 4.50 -14.79 -8.71
CA ASN A 167 5.34 -14.73 -7.51
C ASN A 167 6.12 -13.41 -7.33
N ALA A 168 5.75 -12.35 -8.06
CA ALA A 168 6.34 -11.03 -7.89
C ALA A 168 6.06 -10.49 -6.48
N ARG A 169 7.06 -9.82 -5.87
CA ARG A 169 6.89 -9.20 -4.56
C ARG A 169 5.96 -8.00 -4.65
N ILE A 170 5.07 -7.89 -3.67
CA ILE A 170 4.23 -6.70 -3.44
C ILE A 170 4.84 -5.98 -2.23
N CYS A 171 5.32 -4.76 -2.46
CA CYS A 171 5.96 -3.96 -1.42
C CYS A 171 4.96 -3.11 -0.64
N PHE A 172 5.29 -2.84 0.62
CA PHE A 172 4.61 -1.91 1.49
C PHE A 172 5.32 -0.55 1.50
N VAL A 173 4.59 0.49 1.89
CA VAL A 173 5.15 1.82 2.17
C VAL A 173 6.26 1.70 3.23
N GLY A 174 7.39 2.37 3.00
CA GLY A 174 8.56 2.33 3.89
C GLY A 174 9.45 1.07 3.75
N GLN A 175 9.07 0.11 2.91
CA GLN A 175 9.86 -1.09 2.67
C GLN A 175 11.05 -0.79 1.74
N GLN A 176 12.26 -1.20 2.14
CA GLN A 176 13.42 -1.14 1.26
C GLN A 176 13.25 -2.12 0.10
N LYS A 177 13.70 -1.70 -1.09
CA LYS A 177 13.67 -2.51 -2.31
C LYS A 177 14.39 -3.85 -2.04
N ASP A 178 13.77 -4.95 -2.46
CA ASP A 178 14.26 -6.33 -2.33
C ASP A 178 14.42 -6.87 -0.89
N ARG A 179 13.97 -6.15 0.14
CA ARG A 179 13.95 -6.63 1.54
C ARG A 179 12.54 -6.90 2.02
N GLU A 180 12.37 -7.76 3.02
CA GLU A 180 11.08 -7.92 3.70
C GLU A 180 10.77 -6.70 4.57
N LEU A 181 9.49 -6.43 4.84
CA LEU A 181 9.10 -5.34 5.75
C LEU A 181 9.30 -5.79 7.20
N TYR A 182 10.17 -5.11 7.96
CA TYR A 182 10.35 -5.39 9.38
C TYR A 182 9.12 -4.98 10.19
N LEU A 183 8.58 -5.88 10.99
CA LEU A 183 7.44 -5.63 11.88
C LEU A 183 7.85 -5.48 13.35
N GLY A 184 9.04 -5.92 13.75
CA GLY A 184 9.46 -5.84 15.15
C GLY A 184 10.10 -7.13 15.64
N ARG A 185 10.27 -7.19 16.95
CA ARG A 185 10.94 -8.29 17.65
C ARG A 185 10.00 -8.94 18.65
N LEU A 186 10.01 -10.27 18.69
CA LEU A 186 9.40 -11.08 19.73
C LEU A 186 10.52 -11.57 20.64
N ASP A 187 10.50 -11.16 21.90
CA ASP A 187 11.51 -11.58 22.88
C ASP A 187 11.25 -12.99 23.42
N ALA A 188 12.33 -13.61 23.87
CA ALA A 188 12.27 -14.86 24.62
C ALA A 188 11.47 -14.66 25.92
N VAL A 189 10.76 -15.70 26.35
CA VAL A 189 9.87 -15.69 27.53
C VAL A 189 10.31 -16.72 28.54
#